data_AF-A0A537LPN2-F1
#
_entry.id   AF-A0A537LPN2-F1
#
_cell.length_a   1.000
_cell.length_b   1.000
_cell.length_c   1.000
_cell.angle_alpha   90.00
_cell.angle_beta   90.00
_cell.angle_gamma   90.00
#
_symmetry.space_group_name_H-M   'P 1'
#
loop_
_entity.id
_entity.type
_entity.pdbx_description
1 polymer ?
#
loop_
_entity_poly.entity_id
_entity_poly.type
_entity_poly.pdbx_seq_one_letter_code
_entity_poly.pdbx_strand_id
1 'polypeptide(L)'
;MTREEAWTVLTQHTSNPNLLKHMLAVEAVMRAYARRFGEDEETWGVVGLLHDLDYEKHPSQEAGHPFVGVEWLRARGLDERLCRAILSHADYSGVPRETLMEKSLFAADELAGFVIAVALVKPTKTV
;
A
#
# COMPACT_ATOMS: atom_id res chain seq x y z
N MET A 1 -10.45 10.54 3.98
CA MET A 1 -10.86 9.53 3.00
C MET A 1 -11.29 8.29 3.76
N THR A 2 -12.48 7.76 3.50
CA THR A 2 -12.92 6.48 4.07
C THR A 2 -12.32 5.31 3.30
N ARG A 3 -12.39 4.10 3.86
CA ARG A 3 -11.94 2.89 3.19
C ARG A 3 -12.72 2.59 1.91
N GLU A 4 -14.03 2.88 1.87
CA GLU A 4 -14.87 2.72 0.67
C GLU A 4 -14.48 3.70 -0.45
N GLU A 5 -14.16 4.94 -0.09
CA GLU A 5 -13.63 5.94 -1.03
C GLU A 5 -12.29 5.49 -1.60
N ALA A 6 -11.38 5.01 -0.73
CA ALA A 6 -10.10 4.46 -1.14
C ALA A 6 -10.24 3.26 -2.09
N TRP A 7 -11.15 2.34 -1.81
CA TRP A 7 -11.43 1.19 -2.69
C TRP A 7 -11.96 1.62 -4.07
N THR A 8 -12.86 2.61 -4.09
CA THR A 8 -13.39 3.17 -5.34
C THR A 8 -12.29 3.81 -6.17
N VAL A 9 -11.40 4.58 -5.53
CA VAL A 9 -10.24 5.18 -6.20
C VAL A 9 -9.29 4.12 -6.74
N LEU A 10 -8.94 3.13 -5.92
CA LEU A 10 -8.02 2.06 -6.32
C LEU A 10 -8.52 1.32 -7.56
N THR A 11 -9.79 0.90 -7.56
CA THR A 11 -10.38 0.14 -8.67
C THR A 11 -10.58 0.94 -9.95
N GLN A 12 -10.47 2.28 -9.90
CA GLN A 12 -10.40 3.13 -11.10
C GLN A 12 -8.99 3.20 -11.70
N HIS A 13 -7.95 2.94 -10.91
CA HIS A 13 -6.55 3.03 -11.33
C HIS A 13 -5.94 1.67 -11.67
N THR A 14 -6.42 0.63 -11.00
CA THR A 14 -5.88 -0.73 -11.06
C THR A 14 -6.96 -1.69 -11.51
N SER A 15 -6.77 -2.29 -12.68
CA SER A 15 -7.65 -3.31 -13.25
C SER A 15 -7.10 -4.73 -13.05
N ASN A 16 -5.80 -4.87 -12.73
CA ASN A 16 -5.15 -6.14 -12.53
C ASN A 16 -5.61 -6.81 -11.22
N PRO A 17 -6.27 -7.97 -11.28
CA PRO A 17 -6.80 -8.63 -10.08
C PRO A 17 -5.72 -9.12 -9.12
N ASN A 18 -4.48 -9.33 -9.58
CA ASN A 18 -3.38 -9.72 -8.69
C ASN A 18 -2.84 -8.52 -7.92
N LEU A 19 -2.76 -7.34 -8.54
CA LEU A 19 -2.39 -6.10 -7.84
C LEU A 19 -3.46 -5.72 -6.81
N LEU A 20 -4.75 -5.81 -7.17
CA LEU A 20 -5.83 -5.57 -6.21
C LEU A 20 -5.76 -6.51 -5.00
N LYS A 21 -5.42 -7.79 -5.21
CA LYS A 21 -5.23 -8.75 -4.10
C LYS A 21 -4.02 -8.41 -3.24
N HIS A 22 -2.93 -7.92 -3.83
CA HIS A 22 -1.76 -7.43 -3.10
C HIS A 22 -2.13 -6.27 -2.18
N MET A 23 -2.75 -5.23 -2.72
CA MET A 23 -3.20 -4.06 -1.95
C MET A 23 -4.18 -4.44 -0.82
N LEU A 24 -5.11 -5.37 -1.08
CA LEU A 24 -6.01 -5.91 -0.05
C LEU A 24 -5.27 -6.69 1.04
N ALA A 25 -4.23 -7.45 0.68
CA ALA A 25 -3.41 -8.18 1.65
C ALA A 25 -2.61 -7.21 2.53
N VAL A 26 -2.00 -6.19 1.92
CA VAL A 26 -1.27 -5.14 2.65
C VAL A 26 -2.21 -4.35 3.55
N GLU A 27 -3.41 -3.98 3.09
CA GLU A 27 -4.47 -3.38 3.93
C GLU A 27 -4.74 -4.24 5.17
N ALA A 28 -4.95 -5.56 5.00
CA ALA A 28 -5.25 -6.45 6.12
C ALA A 28 -4.11 -6.51 7.16
N VAL A 29 -2.85 -6.55 6.71
CA VAL A 29 -1.67 -6.53 7.59
C VAL A 29 -1.55 -5.19 8.31
N MET A 30 -1.75 -4.07 7.61
CA MET A 30 -1.69 -2.73 8.19
C MET A 30 -2.75 -2.53 9.28
N ARG A 31 -3.99 -2.98 9.05
CA ARG A 31 -5.04 -2.98 10.08
C ARG A 31 -4.67 -3.83 11.30
N ALA A 32 -3.99 -4.97 11.09
CA ALA A 32 -3.53 -5.80 12.20
C ALA A 32 -2.43 -5.12 13.02
N TYR A 33 -1.49 -4.42 12.39
CA TYR A 33 -0.50 -3.61 13.09
C TYR A 33 -1.12 -2.43 13.83
N ALA A 34 -2.10 -1.75 13.23
CA ALA A 34 -2.81 -0.66 13.89
C ALA A 34 -3.45 -1.12 15.21
N ARG A 35 -4.16 -2.27 15.20
CA ARG A 35 -4.69 -2.89 16.43
C ARG A 35 -3.61 -3.20 17.46
N ARG A 36 -2.48 -3.74 17.00
CA ARG A 36 -1.35 -4.08 17.88
C ARG A 36 -0.75 -2.86 18.56
N PHE A 37 -0.71 -1.72 17.88
CA PHE A 37 -0.11 -0.49 18.38
C PHE A 37 -1.10 0.48 19.02
N GLY A 38 -2.41 0.15 19.01
CA GLY A 38 -3.45 1.04 19.54
C GLY A 38 -3.72 2.25 18.65
N GLU A 39 -3.48 2.10 17.35
CA GLU A 39 -3.62 3.14 16.32
C GLU A 39 -4.96 3.01 15.57
N ASP A 40 -5.31 4.03 14.78
CA ASP A 40 -6.53 4.04 13.98
C ASP A 40 -6.47 3.05 12.80
N GLU A 41 -7.28 1.99 12.87
CA GLU A 41 -7.30 0.92 11.88
C GLU A 41 -7.70 1.39 10.48
N GLU A 42 -8.64 2.33 10.39
CA GLU A 42 -9.14 2.83 9.11
C GLU A 42 -8.05 3.61 8.38
N THR A 43 -7.36 4.52 9.08
CA THR A 43 -6.24 5.29 8.52
C THR A 43 -5.11 4.37 8.03
N TRP A 44 -4.71 3.38 8.84
CA TRP A 44 -3.67 2.43 8.45
C TRP A 44 -4.10 1.53 7.29
N GLY A 45 -5.36 1.10 7.28
CA GLY A 45 -5.94 0.33 6.19
C GLY A 45 -5.93 1.11 4.87
N VAL A 46 -6.31 2.39 4.88
CA VAL A 46 -6.28 3.26 3.70
C VAL A 46 -4.86 3.40 3.15
N VAL A 47 -3.85 3.58 4.01
CA VAL A 47 -2.45 3.65 3.56
C VAL A 47 -2.01 2.34 2.91
N GLY A 48 -2.29 1.20 3.54
CA GLY A 48 -1.97 -0.11 2.96
C GLY A 48 -2.70 -0.37 1.64
N LEU A 49 -3.96 0.07 1.51
CA LEU A 49 -4.77 -0.14 0.33
C LEU A 49 -4.30 0.70 -0.88
N LEU A 50 -3.75 1.89 -0.64
CA LEU A 50 -3.42 2.86 -1.68
C LEU A 50 -1.92 3.00 -1.98
N HIS A 51 -1.05 2.27 -1.27
CA HIS A 51 0.41 2.45 -1.40
C HIS A 51 0.91 2.29 -2.85
N ASP A 52 0.32 1.36 -3.60
CA ASP A 52 0.65 1.01 -4.99
C ASP A 52 -0.32 1.60 -6.02
N LEU A 53 -1.07 2.66 -5.69
CA LEU A 53 -2.13 3.20 -6.54
C LEU A 53 -1.70 3.44 -8.00
N ASP A 54 -0.46 3.86 -8.22
CA ASP A 54 0.10 4.18 -9.53
C ASP A 54 0.82 3.00 -10.20
N TYR A 55 1.09 1.91 -9.48
CA TYR A 55 1.99 0.84 -9.91
C TYR A 55 1.60 0.20 -11.25
N GLU A 56 0.30 0.00 -11.51
CA GLU A 56 -0.17 -0.60 -12.76
C GLU A 56 0.23 0.22 -14.01
N LYS A 57 0.28 1.55 -13.88
CA LYS A 57 0.62 2.48 -14.98
C LYS A 57 2.08 2.93 -14.92
N HIS A 58 2.67 2.93 -13.73
CA HIS A 58 4.00 3.46 -13.43
C HIS A 58 4.85 2.43 -12.68
N PRO A 59 5.18 1.26 -13.23
CA PRO A 59 5.67 0.10 -12.45
C PRO A 59 7.14 0.18 -11.98
N SER A 60 7.79 1.35 -12.05
CA SER A 60 9.20 1.53 -11.67
C SER A 60 9.50 2.94 -11.20
N GLN A 61 10.69 3.12 -10.63
CA GLN A 61 11.22 4.44 -10.25
C GLN A 61 11.24 5.40 -11.45
N GLU A 62 11.72 4.94 -12.61
CA GLU A 62 11.78 5.76 -13.84
C GLU A 62 10.40 6.04 -14.41
N ALA A 63 9.46 5.10 -14.22
CA ALA A 63 8.08 5.26 -14.62
C ALA A 63 7.29 6.18 -13.67
N GLY A 64 7.77 6.38 -12.44
CA GLY A 64 7.27 7.38 -11.50
C GLY A 64 6.62 6.84 -10.23
N HIS A 65 6.60 5.53 -9.97
CA HIS A 65 6.11 4.99 -8.70
C HIS A 65 7.10 5.25 -7.56
N PRO A 66 6.64 5.54 -6.32
CA PRO A 66 5.26 5.83 -5.91
C PRO A 66 4.87 7.32 -6.02
N PHE A 67 5.71 8.13 -6.66
CA PHE A 67 5.57 9.58 -6.67
C PHE A 67 4.28 10.05 -7.37
N VAL A 68 3.94 9.45 -8.52
CA VAL A 68 2.74 9.83 -9.28
C VAL A 68 1.46 9.58 -8.48
N GLY A 69 1.38 8.42 -7.82
CA GLY A 69 0.25 8.06 -6.97
C GLY A 69 0.12 9.00 -5.78
N VAL A 70 1.24 9.31 -5.13
CA VAL A 70 1.27 10.25 -3.99
C VAL A 70 0.87 11.65 -4.40
N GLU A 71 1.36 12.17 -5.53
CA GLU A 71 0.94 13.48 -6.04
C GLU A 71 -0.56 13.54 -6.31
N TRP A 72 -1.11 12.48 -6.91
CA TRP A 72 -2.53 12.38 -7.19
C TRP A 72 -3.39 12.35 -5.91
N LEU A 73 -2.94 11.62 -4.89
CA LEU A 73 -3.60 11.52 -3.58
C LEU A 73 -3.53 12.83 -2.81
N ARG A 74 -2.36 13.47 -2.81
CA ARG A 74 -2.15 14.80 -2.20
C ARG A 74 -3.07 15.84 -2.81
N ALA A 75 -3.21 15.85 -4.13
CA ALA A 75 -4.12 16.77 -4.85
C ALA A 75 -5.61 16.58 -4.47
N ARG A 76 -5.97 15.43 -3.87
CA ARG A 76 -7.32 15.13 -3.37
C ARG A 76 -7.46 15.25 -1.86
N GLY A 77 -6.46 15.84 -1.21
CA GLY A 77 -6.51 16.16 0.21
C GLY A 77 -6.22 14.98 1.12
N LEU A 78 -5.51 13.94 0.64
CA LEU A 78 -4.92 12.96 1.55
C LEU A 78 -3.89 13.69 2.43
N ASP A 79 -3.96 13.44 3.75
CA ASP A 79 -3.08 14.08 4.73
C ASP A 79 -1.59 13.81 4.40
N GLU A 80 -0.76 14.84 4.53
CA GLU A 80 0.66 14.76 4.16
C GLU A 80 1.40 13.68 4.94
N ARG A 81 1.01 13.38 6.19
CA ARG A 81 1.62 12.29 6.97
C ARG A 81 1.38 10.92 6.32
N LEU A 82 0.24 10.74 5.64
CA LEU A 82 -0.11 9.50 4.96
C LEU A 82 0.54 9.44 3.58
N CYS A 83 0.60 10.56 2.87
CA CYS A 83 1.39 10.70 1.64
C CYS A 83 2.87 10.35 1.88
N ARG A 84 3.45 10.87 2.97
CA ARG A 84 4.81 10.52 3.40
C ARG A 84 4.94 9.04 3.74
N ALA A 85 3.96 8.47 4.45
CA ALA A 85 3.97 7.03 4.75
C ALA A 85 4.01 6.19 3.47
N ILE A 86 3.20 6.54 2.47
CA ILE A 86 3.24 5.90 1.15
C ILE A 86 4.61 6.13 0.51
N LEU A 87 5.15 7.34 0.39
CA LEU A 87 6.48 7.54 -0.21
C LEU A 87 7.56 6.65 0.42
N SER A 88 7.51 6.50 1.74
CA SER A 88 8.52 5.77 2.50
C SER A 88 8.60 4.27 2.18
N HIS A 89 7.62 3.64 1.52
CA HIS A 89 7.75 2.22 1.18
C HIS A 89 8.80 1.97 0.09
N ALA A 90 9.05 2.96 -0.77
CA ALA A 90 10.09 2.89 -1.79
C ALA A 90 11.42 3.44 -1.27
N ASP A 91 12.48 2.61 -1.28
CA ASP A 91 13.84 3.02 -0.85
C ASP A 91 14.40 4.20 -1.66
N TYR A 92 14.08 4.25 -2.96
CA TYR A 92 14.53 5.30 -3.86
C TYR A 92 13.73 6.61 -3.74
N SER A 93 12.71 6.67 -2.89
CA SER A 93 11.95 7.91 -2.64
C SER A 93 12.76 8.98 -1.89
N GLY A 94 13.82 8.57 -1.19
CA GLY A 94 14.57 9.44 -0.27
C GLY A 94 13.83 9.77 1.03
N VAL A 95 12.64 9.20 1.27
CA VAL A 95 11.87 9.39 2.50
C VAL A 95 12.22 8.28 3.50
N PRO A 96 12.86 8.61 4.64
CA PRO A 96 13.17 7.61 5.65
C PRO A 96 11.92 7.16 6.40
N ARG A 97 11.94 5.91 6.89
CA ARG A 97 10.88 5.32 7.70
C ARG A 97 11.14 5.62 9.18
N GLU A 98 10.41 6.57 9.74
CA GLU A 98 10.60 7.07 11.11
C GLU A 98 9.53 6.52 12.05
N THR A 99 8.27 6.55 11.61
CA THR A 99 7.09 6.17 12.37
C THR A 99 6.82 4.66 12.35
N LEU A 100 5.93 4.19 13.24
CA LEU A 100 5.46 2.80 13.23
C LEU A 100 4.73 2.47 11.92
N MET A 101 3.91 3.40 11.41
CA MET A 101 3.16 3.21 10.15
C MET A 101 4.10 3.00 8.95
N GLU A 102 5.10 3.87 8.80
CA GLU A 102 6.08 3.79 7.70
C GLU A 102 6.87 2.46 7.75
N LYS A 103 7.32 2.05 8.94
CA LYS A 103 8.04 0.78 9.14
C LYS A 103 7.14 -0.43 8.88
N SER A 104 5.90 -0.37 9.34
CA SER A 104 4.93 -1.44 9.13
C SER A 104 4.51 -1.57 7.67
N LEU A 105 4.32 -0.46 6.95
CA LEU A 105 3.95 -0.50 5.53
C LEU A 105 5.03 -1.21 4.72
N PHE A 106 6.29 -0.78 4.89
CA PHE A 106 7.42 -1.40 4.20
C PHE A 106 7.54 -2.90 4.51
N ALA A 107 7.40 -3.29 5.78
CA ALA A 107 7.45 -4.70 6.15
C ALA A 107 6.25 -5.51 5.61
N ALA A 108 5.06 -4.90 5.58
CA ALA A 108 3.83 -5.54 5.12
C ALA A 108 3.84 -5.78 3.61
N ASP A 109 4.32 -4.80 2.83
CA ASP A 109 4.39 -4.83 1.38
C ASP A 109 5.22 -6.02 0.88
N GLU A 110 6.49 -6.08 1.29
CA GLU A 110 7.41 -7.17 0.93
C GLU A 110 6.90 -8.56 1.36
N LEU A 111 6.38 -8.68 2.58
CA LEU A 111 5.90 -9.95 3.10
C LEU A 111 4.61 -10.42 2.42
N ALA A 112 3.68 -9.51 2.11
CA ALA A 112 2.44 -9.85 1.42
C ALA A 112 2.75 -10.39 0.02
N GLY A 113 3.63 -9.72 -0.74
CA GLY A 113 4.08 -10.18 -2.04
C GLY A 113 4.72 -11.57 -1.98
N PHE A 114 5.60 -11.81 -1.00
CA PHE A 114 6.25 -13.10 -0.82
C PHE A 114 5.26 -14.23 -0.49
N VAL A 115 4.34 -14.02 0.47
CA VAL A 115 3.34 -15.02 0.86
C VAL A 115 2.41 -15.37 -0.30
N ILE A 116 1.97 -14.37 -1.07
CA ILE A 116 1.15 -14.57 -2.28
C ILE A 116 1.93 -15.37 -3.32
N ALA A 117 3.19 -15.04 -3.58
CA ALA A 117 4.03 -15.76 -4.53
C ALA A 117 4.21 -17.24 -4.13
N VAL A 118 4.50 -17.51 -2.84
CA VAL A 118 4.62 -18.88 -2.31
C VAL A 118 3.32 -19.66 -2.50
N ALA A 119 2.17 -19.05 -2.18
CA ALA A 119 0.88 -19.68 -2.39
C ALA A 119 0.67 -20.02 -3.88
N LEU A 120 0.97 -19.12 -4.81
CA LEU A 120 0.74 -19.35 -6.24
C LEU A 120 1.63 -20.45 -6.85
N VAL A 121 2.83 -20.68 -6.30
CA VAL A 121 3.74 -21.75 -6.75
C VAL A 121 3.33 -23.13 -6.23
N LYS A 122 2.68 -23.20 -5.05
CA LYS A 122 2.23 -24.48 -4.48
C LYS A 122 0.99 -24.99 -5.22
N PRO A 123 0.92 -26.28 -5.61
CA PRO A 123 -0.24 -26.85 -6.29
C PRO A 123 -1.55 -26.70 -5.50
N THR A 124 -1.45 -26.71 -4.17
CA THR A 124 -2.58 -26.56 -3.25
C THR A 124 -3.04 -25.12 -3.09
N LYS A 125 -2.24 -24.13 -3.53
CA LYS A 125 -2.48 -22.70 -3.34
C LYS A 125 -2.64 -22.26 -1.89
N THR A 126 -1.96 -22.96 -0.97
CA THR A 126 -1.99 -22.71 0.49
C THR A 126 -0.58 -22.47 1.02
N VAL A 127 -0.45 -21.61 2.05
CA VAL A 127 0.82 -21.41 2.79
C VAL A 127 0.85 -22.31 4.00
#